data_AF-A0A6J6Y5N0-F1
#
_entry.id   AF-A0A6J6Y5N0-F1
#
_cell.length_a   1.000
_cell.length_b   1.000
_cell.length_c   1.000
_cell.angle_alpha   90.00
_cell.angle_beta   90.00
_cell.angle_gamma   90.00
#
_symmetry.space_group_name_H-M   'P 1'
#
loop_
_entity.id
_entity.type
_entity.pdbx_description
1 polymer ?
#
loop_
_entity_poly.entity_id
_entity_poly.type
_entity_poly.pdbx_seq_one_letter_code
_entity_poly.pdbx_strand_id
1 'polypeptide(L)' 'MANRSGVKVAGPIIQYENYGIVMAQGSPLTEPINQALLHLREDGSYERLKKSYFG' A
#
# COMPACT_ATOMS: atom_id res chain seq x y z
N MET A 1 -19.50 -0.16 -4.06
CA MET A 1 -18.40 -0.37 -5.01
C MET A 1 -18.95 -1.14 -6.21
N ALA A 2 -18.67 -0.66 -7.42
CA ALA A 2 -19.39 -1.05 -8.62
C ALA A 2 -19.07 -2.50 -9.03
N ASN A 3 -20.09 -3.35 -8.91
CA ASN A 3 -20.14 -4.72 -9.42
C ASN A 3 -20.04 -4.69 -10.96
N ARG A 4 -18.88 -5.03 -11.53
CA ARG A 4 -18.82 -5.52 -12.91
C ARG A 4 -19.48 -6.89 -12.92
N SER A 5 -20.69 -6.94 -13.46
CA SER A 5 -21.50 -8.16 -13.57
C SER A 5 -20.73 -9.25 -14.31
N GLY A 6 -20.20 -10.23 -13.56
CA GLY A 6 -19.66 -11.47 -14.12
C GLY A 6 -18.71 -12.25 -13.21
N VAL A 7 -17.95 -11.59 -12.33
CA VAL A 7 -16.93 -12.25 -11.49
C VAL A 7 -16.86 -11.67 -10.08
N LYS A 8 -16.55 -12.52 -9.11
CA LYS A 8 -16.45 -12.19 -7.68
C LYS A 8 -15.23 -12.88 -7.09
N VAL A 9 -14.59 -12.25 -6.12
CA VAL A 9 -13.54 -12.89 -5.31
C VAL A 9 -14.19 -14.06 -4.56
N ALA A 10 -13.59 -15.25 -4.68
CA ALA A 10 -14.04 -16.45 -3.97
C ALA A 10 -13.14 -16.70 -2.76
N GLY A 11 -13.75 -17.02 -1.61
CA GLY A 11 -13.02 -17.28 -0.36
C GLY A 11 -12.75 -16.03 0.47
N PRO A 12 -12.15 -16.20 1.68
CA PRO A 12 -11.78 -15.09 2.54
C PRO A 12 -10.72 -14.22 1.87
N ILE A 13 -10.79 -12.91 2.08
CA ILE A 13 -9.70 -12.00 1.71
C ILE A 13 -8.51 -12.36 2.59
N ILE A 14 -7.49 -13.00 2.00
CA ILE A 14 -6.23 -13.26 2.67
C ILE A 14 -5.46 -11.93 2.71
N GLN A 15 -5.80 -11.04 3.64
CA GLN A 15 -5.06 -9.80 3.84
C GLN A 15 -4.33 -9.85 5.16
N TYR A 16 -3.00 -9.97 5.09
CA TYR A 16 -2.02 -9.14 5.77
C TYR A 16 -0.65 -9.45 5.16
N GLU A 17 -0.35 -8.88 3.98
CA GLU A 17 1.03 -8.83 3.49
C GLU A 17 1.58 -7.43 3.75
N ASN A 18 2.48 -7.35 4.72
CA ASN A 18 3.27 -6.15 4.96
C ASN A 18 4.32 -6.04 3.86
N TYR A 19 4.02 -5.29 2.80
CA TYR A 19 4.99 -5.00 1.75
C TYR A 19 6.04 -3.99 2.23
N GLY A 20 7.28 -4.16 1.79
CA GLY A 20 8.40 -3.29 2.10
C GLY A 20 9.23 -2.95 0.86
N ILE A 21 9.95 -1.84 0.92
CA ILE A 21 10.94 -1.43 -0.08
C ILE A 21 12.31 -1.85 0.44
N VAL A 22 12.99 -2.75 -0.29
CA VAL A 22 14.30 -3.25 0.11
C VAL A 22 15.40 -2.31 -0.37
N MET A 23 16.35 -2.03 0.51
CA MET A 23 17.55 -1.24 0.22
C MET A 23 18.81 -2.07 0.47
N ALA A 24 19.93 -1.70 -0.15
CA ALA A 24 21.23 -2.24 0.20
C ALA A 24 21.52 -1.99 1.70
N GLN A 25 22.23 -2.93 2.33
CA GLN A 25 22.58 -2.81 3.74
C GLN A 25 23.40 -1.53 4.01
N GLY A 26 23.02 -0.78 5.03
CA GLY A 26 23.68 0.50 5.37
C GLY A 26 23.31 1.67 4.45
N SER A 27 22.30 1.52 3.59
CA SER A 27 21.86 2.59 2.70
C SER A 27 21.46 3.85 3.49
N PRO A 28 22.02 5.03 3.16
CA PRO A 28 21.65 6.30 3.79
C PRO A 28 20.20 6.71 3.47
N LEU A 29 19.54 6.03 2.52
CA LEU A 29 18.17 6.29 2.10
C LEU A 29 17.13 5.54 2.93
N THR A 30 17.54 4.59 3.76
CA THR A 30 16.61 3.78 4.58
C THR A 30 15.72 4.66 5.45
N GLU A 31 16.32 5.58 6.21
CA GLU A 31 15.58 6.46 7.11
C GLU A 31 14.74 7.51 6.34
N PRO A 32 15.28 8.24 5.34
CA PRO A 32 14.48 9.14 4.51
C PRO A 32 13.24 8.49 3.88
N ILE A 33 13.37 7.25 3.39
CA ILE A 33 12.25 6.52 2.79
C ILE A 33 11.21 6.17 3.86
N ASN A 34 11.64 5.70 5.03
CA ASN A 34 10.72 5.39 6.13
C ASN A 34 9.93 6.63 6.57
N GLN A 35 10.59 7.78 6.72
CA GLN A 35 9.93 9.05 7.06
C GLN A 35 8.95 9.50 5.98
N ALA A 36 9.32 9.37 4.70
CA ALA A 36 8.40 9.67 3.60
C ALA A 36 7.16 8.75 3.61
N LEU A 37 7.34 7.45 3.85
CA LEU A 37 6.23 6.50 3.98
C LEU A 37 5.34 6.81 5.18
N LEU A 38 5.91 7.28 6.30
CA LEU A 38 5.15 7.73 7.46
C LEU A 38 4.31 8.97 7.12
N HIS A 39 4.92 10.01 6.53
CA HIS A 39 4.20 11.22 6.13
C HIS A 39 3.04 10.93 5.16
N LEU A 40 3.24 10.04 4.19
CA LEU A 40 2.18 9.64 3.25
C LEU A 40 0.98 8.99 3.95
N ARG A 41 1.20 8.33 5.09
CA ARG A 41 0.11 7.75 5.89
C ARG A 41 -0.60 8.81 6.72
N GLU A 42 0.15 9.72 7.32
CA GLU A 42 -0.38 10.79 8.17
C GLU A 42 -1.19 11.84 7.38
N ASP A 43 -0.74 12.21 6.18
CA ASP A 43 -1.41 13.20 5.33
C ASP A 43 -2.54 12.61 4.45
N GLY A 44 -2.79 11.31 4.59
CA GLY A 44 -3.78 10.55 3.84
C GLY A 44 -3.46 10.34 2.36
N SER A 45 -2.28 10.71 1.87
CA SER A 45 -1.83 10.46 0.49
C SER A 45 -1.83 8.97 0.16
N TYR A 46 -1.41 8.14 1.10
CA TYR A 46 -1.42 6.68 0.97
C TYR A 46 -2.83 6.14 0.75
N GLU A 47 -3.81 6.64 1.50
CA GLU A 47 -5.21 6.22 1.34
C GLU A 47 -5.81 6.70 0.03
N ARG A 48 -5.46 7.91 -0.42
CA ARG A 48 -5.86 8.42 -1.76
C ARG A 48 -5.29 7.54 -2.87
N LEU A 49 -4.02 7.14 -2.77
CA LEU A 49 -3.35 6.23 -3.70
C LEU A 49 -4.05 4.86 -3.69
N LYS A 50 -4.23 4.26 -2.52
CA LYS A 50 -4.88 2.95 -2.40
C LYS A 50 -6.27 2.96 -3.05
N LYS A 51 -7.07 4.01 -2.82
CA LYS A 51 -8.39 4.19 -3.41
C LYS A 51 -8.33 4.35 -4.94
N SER A 52 -7.34 5.05 -5.49
CA SER A 52 -7.24 5.24 -6.95
C SER A 52 -6.92 3.94 -7.70
N TYR A 53 -6.17 3.02 -7.09
CA TYR A 53 -5.75 1.77 -7.73
C TYR A 53 -6.66 0.58 -7.40
N PHE A 54 -7.24 0.53 -6.20
CA PHE A 54 -7.99 -0.64 -5.72
C PHE A 54 -9.48 -0.39 -5.46
N GLY A 55 -9.92 0.88 -5.47
CA GLY A 55 -11.34 1.27 -5.46
C GLY A 55 -11.99 1.24 -4.09
#